data_AF-A0A0T5ZET9-F1
#
_entry.id   AF-A0A0T5ZET9-F1
#
_cell.length_a   1.000
_cell.length_b   1.000
_cell.length_c   1.000
_cell.angle_alpha   90.00
_cell.angle_beta   90.00
_cell.angle_gamma   90.00
#
_symmetry.space_group_name_H-M   'P 1'
#
loop_
_entity.id
_entity.type
_entity.pdbx_description
1 polymer ?
#
loop_
_entity_poly.entity_id
_entity_poly.type
_entity_poly.pdbx_seq_one_letter_code
_entity_poly.pdbx_strand_id
1 'polypeptide(L)' 'MKFAILLLAIFVVSIATVVYVYAESNTLGQILPKDEPNFKPTITKGTFNGKDVEIIEFKSKLGK' A
#
# COMPACT_ATOMS: atom_id res chain seq x y z
N MET A 1 -5.26 31.09 34.37
CA MET A 1 -4.08 30.34 33.87
C MET A 1 -4.30 28.82 33.86
N LYS A 2 -4.71 28.18 34.96
CA LYS A 2 -4.90 26.71 35.03
C LYS A 2 -5.88 26.15 33.98
N PHE A 3 -7.01 26.81 33.75
CA PHE A 3 -7.99 26.43 32.72
C PHE A 3 -7.47 26.55 31.28
N ALA A 4 -6.67 27.59 31.00
CA ALA A 4 -6.09 27.78 29.67
C ALA A 4 -5.05 26.69 29.37
N ILE A 5 -4.28 26.25 30.37
CA ILE A 5 -3.34 25.14 30.24
C ILE A 5 -4.08 23.82 29.97
N LEU A 6 -5.20 23.59 30.67
CA LEU A 6 -6.02 22.40 30.44
C LEU A 6 -6.63 22.38 29.02
N LEU A 7 -7.16 23.52 28.56
CA LEU A 7 -7.68 23.66 27.20
C LEU A 7 -6.60 23.43 26.14
N LEU A 8 -5.39 23.97 26.37
CA LEU A 8 -4.25 23.75 25.47
C LEU A 8 -3.84 22.28 25.43
N ALA A 9 -3.81 21.59 26.57
CA ALA A 9 -3.47 20.17 26.63
C ALA A 9 -4.50 19.32 25.87
N ILE A 10 -5.80 19.58 26.05
CA ILE A 10 -6.87 18.89 25.32
C ILE A 10 -6.73 19.12 23.81
N PHE A 11 -6.43 20.35 23.40
CA PHE A 11 -6.26 20.71 21.99
C PHE A 11 -5.06 20.01 21.34
N VAL A 12 -3.94 19.91 22.06
CA VAL A 12 -2.75 19.21 21.55
C VAL A 12 -3.01 17.70 21.42
N VAL A 13 -3.67 17.10 22.42
CA VAL A 13 -4.00 15.67 22.39
C VAL A 13 -4.96 15.35 21.26
N SER A 14 -5.98 16.17 21.02
CA SER A 14 -6.94 15.95 19.93
C SER A 14 -6.29 16.03 18.55
N ILE A 15 -5.40 16.99 18.32
CA ILE A 15 -4.62 17.08 17.07
C ILE A 15 -3.74 15.83 16.91
N ALA A 16 -3.02 15.42 17.95
CA ALA A 16 -2.14 14.25 17.90
C ALA A 16 -2.92 12.97 17.55
N THR A 17 -4.11 12.77 18.14
CA THR A 17 -4.97 11.63 17.82
C THR A 17 -5.46 11.64 16.37
N VAL A 18 -5.87 12.80 15.83
CA VAL A 18 -6.31 12.91 14.43
C VAL A 18 -5.17 12.61 13.47
N VAL A 19 -3.97 13.15 13.73
CA VAL A 19 -2.78 12.90 12.92
C VAL A 19 -2.39 11.42 12.96
N TYR A 20 -2.43 10.78 14.12
CA TYR A 20 -2.12 9.35 14.27
C TYR A 20 -3.10 8.49 13.48
N VAL A 21 -4.40 8.69 13.66
CA VAL A 21 -5.44 7.93 12.94
C VAL A 21 -5.37 8.16 11.43
N TYR A 22 -5.12 9.41 11.01
CA TYR A 22 -4.96 9.72 9.59
C TYR A 22 -3.70 9.08 9.00
N ALA A 23 -2.58 9.09 9.72
CA ALA A 23 -1.36 8.41 9.30
C ALA A 23 -1.55 6.89 9.20
N GLU A 24 -2.19 6.27 10.20
CA GLU A 24 -2.48 4.84 10.21
C GLU A 24 -3.44 4.43 9.07
N SER A 25 -4.48 5.24 8.81
CA SER A 25 -5.41 4.99 7.70
C SER A 25 -4.74 5.10 6.31
N ASN A 26 -3.71 5.94 6.18
CA ASN A 26 -2.96 6.09 4.93
C ASN A 26 -1.83 5.06 4.75
N THR A 27 -1.45 4.34 5.80
CA THR A 27 -0.42 3.28 5.74
C THR A 27 -1.01 1.88 5.65
N LEU A 28 -2.25 1.65 6.09
CA LEU A 28 -2.95 0.35 6.01
C LEU A 28 -3.18 -0.17 4.58
N GLY A 29 -2.98 0.67 3.55
CA GLY A 29 -3.08 0.29 2.14
C GLY A 29 -1.78 0.40 1.33
N GLN A 30 -0.68 0.85 1.92
CA GLN A 30 0.60 0.96 1.22
C GLN A 30 1.40 -0.31 1.39
N ILE A 31 1.39 -1.14 0.35
CA ILE A 31 2.34 -2.23 0.21
C ILE A 31 3.73 -1.59 0.17
N LEU A 32 4.59 -1.90 1.13
CA LEU A 32 5.96 -1.39 1.11
C LEU A 32 6.66 -1.94 -0.14
N PRO A 33 7.59 -1.22 -0.79
CA PRO A 33 8.26 -1.70 -2.01
C PRO A 33 8.97 -3.06 -1.87
N LYS A 34 9.32 -3.45 -0.64
CA LYS A 34 9.88 -4.78 -0.30
C LYS A 34 8.82 -5.90 -0.26
N ASP A 35 7.58 -5.53 0.00
CA ASP A 35 6.40 -6.39 0.12
C ASP A 35 5.58 -6.35 -1.17
N GLU A 36 5.95 -5.48 -2.13
CA GLU A 36 5.45 -5.54 -3.49
C GLU A 36 5.78 -6.93 -4.04
N PRO A 37 4.77 -7.71 -4.45
CA PRO A 37 5.04 -8.97 -5.07
C PRO A 37 5.91 -8.69 -6.30
N ASN A 38 7.08 -9.32 -6.34
CA ASN A 38 8.03 -9.29 -7.47
C ASN A 38 7.40 -10.00 -8.69
N PHE A 39 6.27 -9.49 -9.18
CA PHE A 39 5.59 -9.92 -10.38
C PHE A 39 6.42 -9.41 -11.56
N LYS A 40 7.40 -10.21 -11.97
CA LYS A 40 8.03 -10.05 -13.28
C LYS A 40 7.23 -10.92 -14.24
N PRO A 41 6.25 -10.36 -14.99
CA PRO A 41 5.53 -11.12 -15.99
C PRO A 41 6.53 -11.61 -17.02
N THR A 42 6.46 -12.89 -17.37
CA THR A 42 7.21 -13.41 -18.51
C THR A 42 6.32 -13.32 -19.73
N ILE A 43 6.73 -12.51 -20.70
CA ILE A 43 5.99 -12.32 -21.95
C ILE A 43 6.61 -13.23 -23.01
N THR A 44 5.82 -14.15 -23.54
CA THR A 44 6.22 -15.02 -24.67
C THR A 44 5.37 -14.68 -25.87
N LYS A 45 6.00 -14.36 -27.00
CA LYS A 45 5.32 -14.08 -28.27
C LYS A 45 5.51 -15.26 -29.22
N GLY A 46 4.45 -15.68 -29.89
CA GLY A 46 4.52 -16.77 -30.86
C GLY A 46 3.30 -16.78 -31.78
N THR A 47 3.42 -17.50 -32.89
CA THR A 47 2.34 -17.63 -33.87
C THR A 47 1.65 -18.99 -33.68
N PHE A 48 0.37 -18.96 -33.29
CA PHE A 48 -0.46 -20.16 -33.14
C PHE A 48 -1.58 -20.14 -34.17
N ASN A 49 -1.68 -21.19 -34.99
CA ASN A 49 -2.66 -21.29 -36.08
C ASN A 49 -2.67 -20.07 -37.04
N GLY A 50 -1.50 -19.53 -37.36
CA GLY A 50 -1.35 -18.37 -38.23
C GLY A 50 -1.76 -17.02 -37.62
N LYS A 51 -2.03 -16.98 -36.30
CA LYS A 51 -2.31 -15.75 -35.55
C LYS A 51 -1.18 -15.48 -34.57
N ASP A 52 -0.78 -14.22 -34.47
CA ASP A 52 0.19 -13.79 -33.46
C ASP A 52 -0.48 -13.73 -32.08
N VAL A 53 0.14 -14.40 -31.12
CA VAL A 53 -0.36 -14.53 -29.75
C VAL A 53 0.73 -14.09 -28.78
N GLU A 54 0.31 -13.35 -27.76
CA GLU A 54 1.15 -12.94 -26.64
C GLU A 54 0.67 -13.65 -25.37
N ILE A 55 1.54 -14.48 -24.78
CA ILE A 55 1.27 -15.20 -23.55
C ILE A 55 1.96 -14.44 -22.42
N ILE A 56 1.18 -14.02 -21.42
CA ILE A 56 1.67 -13.31 -20.24
C ILE A 56 1.58 -14.28 -19.05
N GLU A 57 2.73 -14.77 -18.58
CA GLU A 57 2.80 -15.69 -17.45
C GLU A 57 3.11 -14.95 -16.15
N PHE A 58 2.27 -15.19 -15.13
CA PHE A 58 2.46 -14.66 -13.78
C PHE A 58 2.91 -15.78 -12.85
N LYS A 59 4.17 -15.75 -12.39
CA LYS A 59 4.64 -16.63 -11.32
C LYS A 59 4.19 -16.06 -9.98
N SER A 60 3.02 -16.49 -9.51
CA SER A 60 2.57 -16.17 -8.15
C SER A 60 3.38 -16.98 -7.15
N LYS A 61 4.15 -16.30 -6.30
CA LYS A 61 4.75 -16.91 -5.12
C LYS A 61 3.66 -16.90 -4.03
N LEU A 62 2.78 -17.90 -4.04
CA LEU A 62 1.86 -18.09 -2.91
C LEU A 62 2.73 -18.30 -1.66
N GLY A 63 2.59 -17.38 -0.70
CA GLY A 63 3.36 -17.38 0.54
C GLY A 63 3.24 -18.70 1.28
N LYS A 64 4.34 -19.14 1.91
CA LYS A 64 4.34 -20.25 2.87
C LYS A 64 3.69 -19.83 4.17
#